data_AF-A0A3M1U5D8-F1
#
_entry.id   AF-A0A3M1U5D8-F1
#
_cell.length_a   1.000
_cell.length_b   1.000
_cell.length_c   1.000
_cell.angle_alpha   90.00
_cell.angle_beta   90.00
_cell.angle_gamma   90.00
#
_symmetry.space_group_name_H-M   'P 1'
#
loop_
_entity.id
_entity.type
_entity.pdbx_description
1 polymer ?
#
loop_
_entity_poly.entity_id
_entity_poly.type
_entity_poly.pdbx_seq_one_letter_code
_entity_poly.pdbx_strand_id
1 'polypeptide(L)'
;MMRYSTGLWCLLGLFQLAFSQNSPGLLEGELKVWHSLTLTFEGPQTHEGASPNPFTDYRLQVRFVHADTTYSVPGYYAADGQAAESSASSGNKWRVHFTPDRPGVWTYEVSFRQGHQVAVNPSPQAGTPLAFDGASGSFTIGPSDKQAPDFRALGRLQYTGGHYLKFAATGEYYIKGGSDSPENFLGYYEFDNTRDHGGNPNALHTNQSYESQGVSYAYHNDGLHHYDPHLQDWQPGDPSWQGDKGKRIIGAINYLASEGVNVQYMLTNNVEGDGREV
;
A
#
# COMPACT_ATOMS: atom_id res chain seq x y z
N MET A 1 68.33 2.10 -48.15
CA MET A 1 68.04 1.04 -47.16
C MET A 1 67.23 1.69 -46.04
N MET A 2 65.90 1.66 -46.12
CA MET A 2 65.00 2.21 -45.11
C MET A 2 63.75 1.32 -45.12
N ARG A 3 63.52 0.59 -44.01
CA ARG A 3 62.33 -0.24 -43.80
C ARG A 3 61.48 0.44 -42.75
N TYR A 4 60.25 0.81 -43.10
CA TYR A 4 59.21 1.22 -42.15
C TYR A 4 58.50 -0.03 -41.64
N SER A 5 58.43 -0.21 -40.31
CA SER A 5 57.59 -1.23 -39.67
C SER A 5 56.27 -0.59 -39.23
N THR A 6 55.16 -1.06 -39.79
CA THR A 6 53.81 -0.74 -39.31
C THR A 6 53.42 -1.73 -38.21
N GLY A 7 53.32 -1.24 -36.98
CA GLY A 7 52.79 -1.98 -35.84
C GLY A 7 51.27 -1.85 -35.76
N LEU A 8 50.56 -2.96 -35.89
CA LEU A 8 49.10 -3.05 -35.75
C LEU A 8 48.76 -3.25 -34.26
N TRP A 9 48.16 -2.26 -33.62
CA TRP A 9 47.69 -2.35 -32.23
C TRP A 9 46.27 -2.94 -32.21
N CYS A 10 46.12 -4.17 -31.72
CA CYS A 10 44.83 -4.75 -31.38
C CYS A 10 44.37 -4.22 -30.02
N LEU A 11 43.33 -3.40 -30.00
CA LEU A 11 42.58 -3.06 -28.78
C LEU A 11 41.67 -4.24 -28.40
N LEU A 12 42.05 -4.99 -27.36
CA LEU A 12 41.15 -5.90 -26.66
C LEU A 12 40.18 -5.06 -25.80
N GLY A 13 38.93 -4.96 -26.26
CA GLY A 13 37.84 -4.42 -25.45
C GLY A 13 37.44 -5.41 -24.36
N LEU A 14 37.70 -5.08 -23.10
CA LEU A 14 37.12 -5.77 -21.95
C LEU A 14 35.63 -5.39 -21.85
N PHE A 15 34.75 -6.28 -22.32
CA PHE A 15 33.33 -6.25 -21.94
C PHE A 15 33.23 -6.65 -20.47
N GLN A 16 33.08 -5.68 -19.57
CA GLN A 16 32.61 -5.95 -18.21
C GLN A 16 31.13 -6.31 -18.28
N LEU A 17 30.83 -7.60 -18.25
CA LEU A 17 29.51 -8.09 -17.87
C LEU A 17 29.29 -7.68 -16.41
N ALA A 18 28.56 -6.59 -16.20
CA ALA A 18 28.03 -6.24 -14.90
C ALA A 18 26.98 -7.31 -14.52
N PHE A 19 27.41 -8.32 -13.78
CA PHE A 19 26.48 -9.18 -13.06
C PHE A 19 25.79 -8.31 -12.01
N SER A 20 24.51 -7.99 -12.22
CA SER A 20 23.66 -7.43 -11.16
C SER A 20 23.69 -8.43 -10.01
N GLN A 21 24.21 -8.02 -8.85
CA GLN A 21 24.00 -8.80 -7.64
C GLN A 21 22.50 -8.77 -7.38
N ASN A 22 21.83 -9.91 -7.60
CA ASN A 22 20.44 -10.10 -7.21
C ASN A 22 20.36 -10.04 -5.68
N SER A 23 20.30 -8.84 -5.13
CA SER A 23 20.07 -8.63 -3.70
C SER A 23 18.66 -9.12 -3.39
N PRO A 24 18.51 -10.12 -2.50
CA PRO A 24 17.18 -10.52 -2.05
C PRO A 24 16.52 -9.32 -1.35
N GLY A 25 15.22 -9.12 -1.58
CA GLY A 25 14.47 -8.09 -0.88
C GLY A 25 14.46 -8.35 0.62
N LEU A 26 14.43 -7.29 1.42
CA LEU A 26 14.23 -7.37 2.86
C LEU A 26 12.78 -7.77 3.14
N LEU A 27 12.58 -8.96 3.70
CA LEU A 27 11.28 -9.47 4.11
C LEU A 27 11.00 -9.14 5.58
N GLU A 28 9.88 -8.48 5.83
CA GLU A 28 9.42 -8.05 7.15
C GLU A 28 7.99 -8.54 7.40
N GLY A 29 7.63 -8.73 8.68
CA GLY A 29 6.31 -9.19 9.11
C GLY A 29 6.34 -10.55 9.79
N GLU A 30 5.18 -10.97 10.31
CA GLU A 30 5.02 -12.29 10.92
C GLU A 30 4.84 -13.35 9.83
N LEU A 31 5.74 -14.33 9.72
CA LEU A 31 5.71 -15.41 8.73
C LEU A 31 4.59 -16.43 9.02
N LYS A 32 3.35 -15.97 8.96
CA LYS A 32 2.14 -16.70 9.30
C LYS A 32 1.05 -16.47 8.25
N VAL A 33 0.19 -17.46 8.08
CA VAL A 33 -0.99 -17.35 7.21
C VAL A 33 -1.82 -16.13 7.64
N TRP A 34 -2.34 -15.41 6.64
CA TRP A 34 -3.17 -14.20 6.76
C TRP A 34 -2.49 -12.97 7.37
N HIS A 35 -1.19 -13.02 7.67
CA HIS A 35 -0.44 -11.84 8.11
C HIS A 35 0.14 -11.10 6.92
N SER A 36 0.11 -9.78 6.94
CA SER A 36 0.76 -8.99 5.88
C SER A 36 2.27 -9.09 6.01
N LEU A 37 2.92 -9.42 4.91
CA LEU A 37 4.37 -9.40 4.75
C LEU A 37 4.75 -8.22 3.87
N THR A 38 5.82 -7.53 4.24
CA THR A 38 6.40 -6.45 3.43
C THR A 38 7.70 -6.94 2.83
N LEU A 39 7.83 -6.89 1.51
CA LEU A 39 9.08 -7.13 0.81
C LEU A 39 9.61 -5.80 0.28
N THR A 40 10.76 -5.36 0.81
CA THR A 40 11.38 -4.06 0.47
C THR A 40 12.65 -4.26 -0.35
N PHE A 41 12.78 -3.53 -1.45
CA PHE A 41 13.97 -3.49 -2.30
C PHE A 41 14.58 -2.09 -2.30
N GLU A 42 15.91 -2.04 -2.43
CA GLU A 42 16.63 -0.81 -2.74
C GLU A 42 16.76 -0.67 -4.26
N GLY A 43 16.07 0.30 -4.83
CA GLY A 43 16.07 0.58 -6.26
C GLY A 43 16.69 1.92 -6.60
N PRO A 44 16.33 2.49 -7.76
CA PRO A 44 16.72 3.84 -8.12
C PRO A 44 16.24 4.86 -7.07
N GLN A 45 17.11 5.82 -6.73
CA GLN A 45 16.72 7.00 -5.96
C GLN A 45 15.81 7.87 -6.83
N THR A 46 14.70 8.31 -6.26
CA THR A 46 13.73 9.19 -6.93
C THR A 46 12.96 10.01 -5.90
N HIS A 47 11.92 10.73 -6.33
CA HIS A 47 10.99 11.46 -5.47
C HIS A 47 9.64 11.63 -6.20
N GLU A 48 8.58 11.99 -5.47
CA GLU A 48 7.20 11.98 -5.97
C GLU A 48 6.97 12.83 -7.23
N GLY A 49 7.70 13.94 -7.36
CA GLY A 49 7.66 14.86 -8.50
C GLY A 49 8.74 14.63 -9.56
N ALA A 50 9.46 13.49 -9.53
CA ALA A 50 10.57 13.25 -10.44
C ALA A 50 10.13 12.97 -11.89
N SER A 51 11.07 13.13 -12.82
CA SER A 51 11.01 12.59 -14.17
C SER A 51 12.25 11.75 -14.41
N PRO A 52 12.15 10.42 -14.63
CA PRO A 52 10.93 9.62 -14.76
C PRO A 52 10.08 9.56 -13.48
N ASN A 53 8.76 9.54 -13.62
CA ASN A 53 7.84 9.56 -12.49
C ASN A 53 7.80 8.18 -11.79
N PRO A 54 8.02 8.11 -10.45
CA PRO A 54 8.10 6.83 -9.74
C PRO A 54 6.81 6.01 -9.76
N PHE A 55 5.66 6.66 -9.93
CA PHE A 55 4.34 6.04 -9.88
C PHE A 55 3.84 5.58 -11.25
N THR A 56 4.24 6.25 -12.33
CA THR A 56 3.77 5.91 -13.69
C THR A 56 4.84 5.23 -14.54
N ASP A 57 6.10 5.62 -14.37
CA ASP A 57 7.19 5.23 -15.27
C ASP A 57 8.07 4.09 -14.75
N TYR A 58 7.70 3.52 -13.59
CA TYR A 58 8.27 2.29 -13.05
C TYR A 58 7.17 1.28 -12.73
N ARG A 59 7.50 0.00 -12.85
CA ARG A 59 6.59 -1.09 -12.50
C ARG A 59 7.34 -2.15 -11.71
N LEU A 60 6.97 -2.31 -10.44
CA LEU A 60 7.33 -3.45 -9.60
C LEU A 60 6.19 -4.47 -9.62
N GLN A 61 6.51 -5.69 -9.99
CA GLN A 61 5.61 -6.84 -9.91
C GLN A 61 6.37 -8.01 -9.27
N VAL A 62 5.78 -8.67 -8.28
CA VAL A 62 6.39 -9.83 -7.64
C VAL A 62 5.47 -11.04 -7.79
N ARG A 63 6.04 -12.10 -8.37
CA ARG A 63 5.36 -13.38 -8.56
C ARG A 63 5.67 -14.29 -7.40
N PHE A 64 4.71 -14.48 -6.50
CA PHE A 64 4.79 -15.42 -5.38
C PHE A 64 4.22 -16.78 -5.80
N VAL A 65 4.91 -17.87 -5.45
CA VAL A 65 4.53 -19.24 -5.83
C VAL A 65 4.55 -20.16 -4.62
N HIS A 66 3.51 -20.98 -4.51
CA HIS A 66 3.43 -22.09 -3.56
C HIS A 66 2.79 -23.29 -4.26
N ALA A 67 3.57 -24.36 -4.44
CA ALA A 67 3.15 -25.53 -5.21
C ALA A 67 2.58 -25.14 -6.59
N ASP A 68 1.30 -25.37 -6.82
CA ASP A 68 0.55 -25.04 -8.04
C ASP A 68 -0.10 -23.65 -8.02
N THR A 69 -0.03 -22.93 -6.91
CA THR A 69 -0.63 -21.60 -6.74
C THR A 69 0.37 -20.51 -7.03
N THR A 70 -0.06 -19.50 -7.78
CA THR A 70 0.75 -18.33 -8.13
C THR A 70 -0.06 -17.06 -7.93
N TYR A 71 0.57 -16.05 -7.33
CA TYR A 71 0.05 -14.69 -7.22
C TYR A 71 1.04 -13.71 -7.86
N SER A 72 0.53 -12.83 -8.74
CA SER A 72 1.29 -11.67 -9.21
C SER A 72 0.79 -10.45 -8.43
N VAL A 73 1.69 -9.84 -7.65
CA VAL A 73 1.32 -8.75 -6.74
C VAL A 73 2.09 -7.50 -7.13
N PRO A 74 1.40 -6.38 -7.40
CA PRO A 74 2.05 -5.12 -7.72
C PRO A 74 2.75 -4.56 -6.48
N GLY A 75 3.91 -3.95 -6.71
CA GLY A 75 4.57 -3.10 -5.74
C GLY A 75 4.38 -1.63 -6.03
N TYR A 76 4.96 -0.80 -5.16
CA TYR A 76 4.87 0.65 -5.23
C TYR A 76 6.17 1.30 -4.76
N TYR A 77 6.37 2.56 -5.15
CA TYR A 77 7.43 3.41 -4.63
C TYR A 77 7.07 3.90 -3.22
N ALA A 78 7.99 3.74 -2.26
CA ALA A 78 7.74 3.97 -0.84
C ALA A 78 8.67 5.03 -0.22
N ALA A 79 9.25 5.92 -1.03
CA ALA A 79 10.21 6.93 -0.58
C ALA A 79 11.36 6.33 0.26
N ASP A 80 11.45 6.69 1.54
CA ASP A 80 12.43 6.19 2.50
C ASP A 80 12.02 4.88 3.19
N GLY A 81 10.82 4.37 2.90
CA GLY A 81 10.22 3.21 3.55
C GLY A 81 9.56 3.51 4.89
N GLN A 82 9.52 4.75 5.35
CA GLN A 82 8.85 5.16 6.59
C GLN A 82 8.09 6.48 6.39
N ALA A 83 7.64 6.77 5.17
CA ALA A 83 6.98 8.03 4.82
C ALA A 83 5.77 8.38 5.72
N ALA A 84 5.07 7.38 6.25
CA ALA A 84 4.00 7.61 7.23
C ALA A 84 4.49 8.29 8.53
N GLU A 85 5.74 8.05 8.92
CA GLU A 85 6.39 8.62 10.11
C GLU A 85 7.32 9.79 9.77
N SER A 86 7.91 9.83 8.58
CA SER A 86 8.91 10.83 8.19
C SER A 86 8.38 11.94 7.31
N SER A 87 7.19 11.78 6.72
CA SER A 87 6.67 12.62 5.61
C SER A 87 7.65 12.72 4.43
N ALA A 88 8.51 11.71 4.24
CA ALA A 88 9.49 11.72 3.17
C ALA A 88 8.82 11.55 1.80
N SER A 89 9.08 12.49 0.90
CA SER A 89 8.68 12.43 -0.52
C SER A 89 9.79 11.91 -1.45
N SER A 90 10.92 11.48 -0.89
CA SER A 90 12.08 11.01 -1.65
C SER A 90 12.80 9.85 -0.96
N GLY A 91 13.54 9.08 -1.74
CA GLY A 91 14.22 7.87 -1.30
C GLY A 91 14.32 6.83 -2.41
N ASN A 92 14.72 5.61 -2.03
CA ASN A 92 15.00 4.52 -2.95
C ASN A 92 14.30 3.21 -2.56
N LYS A 93 13.29 3.26 -1.69
CA LYS A 93 12.58 2.05 -1.25
C LYS A 93 11.41 1.74 -2.16
N TRP A 94 11.33 0.48 -2.56
CA TRP A 94 10.26 -0.07 -3.38
C TRP A 94 9.67 -1.28 -2.66
N ARG A 95 8.35 -1.31 -2.48
CA ARG A 95 7.70 -2.27 -1.59
C ARG A 95 6.60 -3.05 -2.27
N VAL A 96 6.44 -4.29 -1.83
CA VAL A 96 5.29 -5.14 -2.14
C VAL A 96 4.72 -5.66 -0.84
N HIS A 97 3.39 -5.63 -0.71
CA HIS A 97 2.68 -6.24 0.40
C HIS A 97 2.06 -7.56 -0.05
N PHE A 98 2.36 -8.64 0.67
CA PHE A 98 1.84 -9.97 0.36
C PHE A 98 1.23 -10.61 1.60
N THR A 99 0.03 -11.18 1.46
CA THR A 99 -0.66 -11.89 2.53
C THR A 99 -0.80 -13.36 2.13
N PRO A 100 0.09 -14.26 2.59
CA PRO A 100 0.01 -15.68 2.25
C PRO A 100 -1.24 -16.31 2.85
N ASP A 101 -1.85 -17.20 2.10
CA ASP A 101 -3.14 -17.83 2.44
C ASP A 101 -3.03 -19.27 2.94
N ARG A 102 -1.80 -19.81 2.96
CA ARG A 102 -1.54 -21.19 3.37
C ARG A 102 -0.11 -21.38 3.89
N PRO A 103 0.11 -22.35 4.80
CA PRO A 103 1.43 -22.62 5.36
C PRO A 103 2.32 -23.35 4.35
N GLY A 104 3.62 -23.37 4.64
CA GLY A 104 4.64 -24.04 3.84
C GLY A 104 5.56 -23.06 3.10
N VAL A 105 6.34 -23.61 2.18
CA VAL A 105 7.37 -22.84 1.45
C VAL A 105 6.71 -22.02 0.36
N TRP A 106 7.04 -20.73 0.34
CA TRP A 106 6.73 -19.80 -0.73
C TRP A 106 8.04 -19.37 -1.40
N THR A 107 8.03 -19.27 -2.73
CA THR A 107 9.12 -18.64 -3.49
C THR A 107 8.61 -17.37 -4.15
N TYR A 108 9.51 -16.46 -4.48
CA TYR A 108 9.17 -15.27 -5.26
C TYR A 108 10.19 -14.98 -6.35
N GLU A 109 9.73 -14.32 -7.40
CA GLU A 109 10.55 -13.75 -8.47
C GLU A 109 10.03 -12.34 -8.80
N VAL A 110 10.95 -11.40 -8.97
CA VAL A 110 10.66 -9.98 -9.15
C VAL A 110 10.78 -9.60 -10.62
N SER A 111 9.81 -8.84 -11.13
CA SER A 111 10.00 -8.02 -12.32
C SER A 111 9.96 -6.54 -11.94
N PHE A 112 11.03 -5.83 -12.26
CA PHE A 112 11.16 -4.38 -12.07
C PHE A 112 11.51 -3.74 -13.40
N ARG A 113 10.65 -2.85 -13.89
CA ARG A 113 10.75 -2.28 -15.24
C ARG A 113 10.59 -0.77 -15.22
N GLN A 114 11.28 -0.10 -16.14
CA GLN A 114 11.18 1.33 -16.36
C GLN A 114 10.73 1.61 -17.80
N GLY A 115 9.82 2.56 -17.97
CA GLY A 115 9.33 2.99 -19.28
C GLY A 115 8.14 3.91 -19.14
N HIS A 116 7.88 4.75 -20.13
CA HIS A 116 6.78 5.70 -20.08
C HIS A 116 5.43 5.00 -19.80
N GLN A 117 4.75 5.39 -18.72
CA GLN A 117 3.48 4.80 -18.27
C GLN A 117 3.49 3.27 -18.13
N VAL A 118 4.65 2.67 -17.83
CA VAL A 118 4.78 1.21 -17.72
C VAL A 118 3.92 0.63 -16.60
N ALA A 119 3.61 1.40 -15.55
CA ALA A 119 2.81 0.98 -14.41
C ALA A 119 1.41 0.48 -14.79
N VAL A 120 0.81 1.09 -15.83
CA VAL A 120 -0.54 0.77 -16.31
C VAL A 120 -0.54 0.01 -17.64
N ASN A 121 0.63 -0.30 -18.19
CA ASN A 121 0.72 -1.04 -19.44
C ASN A 121 0.40 -2.53 -19.20
N PRO A 122 -0.56 -3.14 -19.93
CA PRO A 122 -0.96 -4.53 -19.70
C PRO A 122 0.09 -5.56 -20.16
N SER A 123 1.05 -5.18 -21.01
CA SER A 123 2.11 -6.09 -21.48
C SER A 123 3.10 -6.39 -20.34
N PRO A 124 3.30 -7.66 -19.96
CA PRO A 124 4.24 -8.04 -18.90
C PRO A 124 5.69 -7.65 -19.20
N GLN A 125 6.04 -7.50 -20.49
CA GLN A 125 7.37 -7.15 -20.95
C GLN A 125 7.54 -5.67 -21.30
N ALA A 126 6.51 -4.83 -21.12
CA ALA A 126 6.61 -3.40 -21.37
C ALA A 126 7.73 -2.74 -20.54
N GLY A 127 8.45 -1.80 -21.16
CA GLY A 127 9.60 -1.14 -20.55
C GLY A 127 10.87 -2.00 -20.52
N THR A 128 11.94 -1.43 -19.99
CA THR A 128 13.25 -2.06 -19.89
C THR A 128 13.48 -2.56 -18.46
N PRO A 129 13.92 -3.81 -18.25
CA PRO A 129 14.39 -4.30 -16.96
C PRO A 129 15.48 -3.41 -16.35
N LEU A 130 15.48 -3.24 -15.02
CA LEU A 130 16.52 -2.51 -14.31
C LEU A 130 16.67 -2.96 -12.85
N ALA A 131 17.74 -2.48 -12.20
CA ALA A 131 18.01 -2.67 -10.78
C ALA A 131 17.89 -4.15 -10.34
N PHE A 132 16.89 -4.47 -9.52
CA PHE A 132 16.63 -5.79 -8.95
C PHE A 132 15.65 -6.65 -9.77
N ASP A 133 15.41 -6.35 -11.05
CA ASP A 133 14.68 -7.26 -11.94
C ASP A 133 15.35 -8.64 -11.97
N GLY A 134 14.54 -9.69 -11.85
CA GLY A 134 15.01 -11.07 -11.73
C GLY A 134 15.47 -11.47 -10.33
N ALA A 135 15.45 -10.58 -9.33
CA ALA A 135 15.68 -10.96 -7.94
C ALA A 135 14.66 -12.01 -7.51
N SER A 136 15.10 -12.97 -6.68
CA SER A 136 14.27 -14.07 -6.23
C SER A 136 14.64 -14.49 -4.81
N GLY A 137 13.75 -15.24 -4.18
CA GLY A 137 13.96 -15.75 -2.83
C GLY A 137 12.88 -16.73 -2.40
N SER A 138 12.98 -17.18 -1.15
CA SER A 138 12.01 -18.08 -0.55
C SER A 138 11.86 -17.82 0.94
N PHE A 139 10.68 -18.14 1.48
CA PHE A 139 10.37 -18.05 2.90
C PHE A 139 9.35 -19.13 3.27
N THR A 140 9.27 -19.49 4.55
CA THR A 140 8.34 -20.50 5.05
C THR A 140 7.28 -19.86 5.92
N ILE A 141 6.02 -20.18 5.67
CA ILE A 141 4.86 -19.65 6.38
C ILE A 141 4.32 -20.69 7.36
N GLY A 142 4.16 -20.28 8.62
CA GLY A 142 3.51 -21.06 9.67
C GLY A 142 2.00 -20.79 9.76
N PRO A 143 1.27 -21.55 10.61
CA PRO A 143 -0.13 -21.25 10.90
C PRO A 143 -0.29 -19.88 11.61
N SER A 144 -1.47 -19.27 11.45
CA SER A 144 -1.88 -18.11 12.24
C SER A 144 -2.10 -18.53 13.70
N ASP A 145 -1.76 -17.65 14.64
CA ASP A 145 -2.03 -17.80 16.08
C ASP A 145 -3.12 -16.84 16.58
N LYS A 146 -3.74 -16.08 15.67
CA LYS A 146 -4.83 -15.17 16.02
C LYS A 146 -6.13 -15.93 16.28
N GLN A 147 -7.02 -15.31 17.03
CA GLN A 147 -8.35 -15.83 17.36
C GLN A 147 -9.41 -14.84 16.88
N ALA A 148 -10.63 -15.32 16.62
CA ALA A 148 -11.76 -14.46 16.33
C ALA A 148 -11.94 -13.42 17.48
N PRO A 149 -12.33 -12.17 17.19
CA PRO A 149 -12.84 -11.67 15.91
C PRO A 149 -11.77 -11.20 14.91
N ASP A 150 -10.47 -11.42 15.17
CA ASP A 150 -9.41 -11.03 14.24
C ASP A 150 -9.54 -11.77 12.91
N PHE A 151 -9.62 -11.03 11.79
CA PHE A 151 -9.81 -11.62 10.46
C PHE A 151 -8.62 -12.48 10.03
N ARG A 152 -7.45 -12.35 10.65
CA ARG A 152 -6.30 -13.25 10.43
C ARG A 152 -6.53 -14.65 11.00
N ALA A 153 -7.54 -14.84 11.86
CA ALA A 153 -8.02 -16.15 12.29
C ALA A 153 -9.06 -16.73 11.31
N LEU A 154 -9.80 -15.85 10.61
CA LEU A 154 -10.95 -16.21 9.78
C LEU A 154 -10.59 -16.32 8.28
N GLY A 155 -9.55 -15.62 7.84
CA GLY A 155 -9.10 -15.54 6.46
C GLY A 155 -9.78 -14.44 5.65
N ARG A 156 -9.44 -14.35 4.36
CA ARG A 156 -10.00 -13.35 3.45
C ARG A 156 -11.50 -13.59 3.23
N LEU A 157 -12.29 -12.53 3.12
CA LEU A 157 -13.68 -12.62 2.64
C LEU A 157 -13.72 -12.97 1.15
N GLN A 158 -14.53 -13.97 0.78
CA GLN A 158 -14.64 -14.49 -0.56
C GLN A 158 -16.10 -14.52 -1.03
N TYR A 159 -16.32 -14.13 -2.29
CA TYR A 159 -17.58 -14.36 -2.97
C TYR A 159 -17.64 -15.81 -3.45
N THR A 160 -18.64 -16.56 -2.98
CA THR A 160 -18.78 -18.00 -3.25
C THR A 160 -20.01 -18.33 -4.13
N GLY A 161 -20.52 -17.35 -4.87
CA GLY A 161 -21.67 -17.51 -5.77
C GLY A 161 -23.04 -17.41 -5.09
N GLY A 162 -23.10 -17.00 -3.81
CA GLY A 162 -24.33 -16.79 -3.06
C GLY A 162 -24.51 -15.35 -2.56
N HIS A 163 -25.57 -15.10 -1.79
CA HIS A 163 -25.92 -13.75 -1.32
C HIS A 163 -24.91 -13.13 -0.34
N TYR A 164 -24.22 -13.95 0.45
CA TYR A 164 -23.29 -13.48 1.50
C TYR A 164 -21.85 -13.93 1.22
N LEU A 165 -20.90 -13.11 1.65
CA LEU A 165 -19.47 -13.45 1.62
C LEU A 165 -19.17 -14.52 2.66
N LYS A 166 -18.09 -15.28 2.44
CA LYS A 166 -17.58 -16.26 3.40
C LYS A 166 -16.12 -16.00 3.74
N PHE A 167 -15.75 -16.30 4.98
CA PHE A 167 -14.37 -16.33 5.41
C PHE A 167 -13.63 -17.53 4.82
N ALA A 168 -12.46 -17.31 4.20
CA ALA A 168 -11.73 -18.34 3.47
C ALA A 168 -11.22 -19.50 4.36
N ALA A 169 -10.89 -19.23 5.62
CA ALA A 169 -10.33 -20.25 6.51
C ALA A 169 -11.42 -21.06 7.23
N THR A 170 -12.53 -20.42 7.61
CA THR A 170 -13.59 -21.06 8.41
C THR A 170 -14.83 -21.45 7.60
N GLY A 171 -15.06 -20.82 6.44
CA GLY A 171 -16.28 -20.99 5.65
C GLY A 171 -17.51 -20.29 6.25
N GLU A 172 -17.35 -19.58 7.37
CA GLU A 172 -18.42 -18.85 8.05
C GLU A 172 -18.91 -17.69 7.19
N TYR A 173 -20.21 -17.42 7.25
CA TYR A 173 -20.82 -16.31 6.54
C TYR A 173 -20.50 -14.98 7.23
N TYR A 174 -20.29 -13.95 6.41
CA TYR A 174 -20.12 -12.58 6.87
C TYR A 174 -21.31 -11.72 6.43
N ILE A 175 -21.99 -11.15 7.42
CA ILE A 175 -23.08 -10.20 7.19
C ILE A 175 -22.52 -8.81 7.43
N LYS A 176 -22.51 -8.00 6.37
CA LYS A 176 -22.09 -6.60 6.44
C LYS A 176 -23.17 -5.79 7.15
N GLY A 177 -22.78 -5.04 8.17
CA GLY A 177 -23.61 -4.07 8.89
C GLY A 177 -22.79 -2.82 9.15
N GLY A 178 -23.15 -1.72 8.53
CA GLY A 178 -22.41 -0.47 8.61
C GLY A 178 -23.05 0.63 7.77
N SER A 179 -22.53 1.85 7.89
CA SER A 179 -22.93 2.98 7.07
C SER A 179 -22.21 2.96 5.74
N ASP A 180 -22.93 3.34 4.69
CA ASP A 180 -22.38 3.56 3.35
C ASP A 180 -21.78 4.98 3.22
N SER A 181 -21.28 5.53 4.33
CA SER A 181 -20.86 6.92 4.47
C SER A 181 -19.92 7.13 5.67
N PRO A 182 -19.14 8.22 5.70
CA PRO A 182 -18.92 9.16 4.60
C PRO A 182 -18.00 8.59 3.50
N GLU A 183 -18.27 8.93 2.23
CA GLU A 183 -17.41 8.45 1.11
C GLU A 183 -15.99 9.01 1.20
N ASN A 184 -15.87 10.26 1.68
CA ASN A 184 -14.62 10.99 1.86
C ASN A 184 -14.00 10.77 3.25
N PHE A 185 -14.20 9.61 3.88
CA PHE A 185 -13.65 9.30 5.21
C PHE A 185 -12.14 9.60 5.35
N LEU A 186 -11.36 9.40 4.28
CA LEU A 186 -9.92 9.65 4.24
C LEU A 186 -9.54 11.11 3.95
N GLY A 187 -10.50 12.01 3.72
CA GLY A 187 -10.28 13.45 3.62
C GLY A 187 -9.98 14.06 4.98
N TYR A 188 -8.88 13.64 5.60
CA TYR A 188 -8.55 13.88 7.01
C TYR A 188 -7.44 14.91 7.17
N TYR A 189 -7.61 15.85 8.10
CA TYR A 189 -6.75 17.04 8.22
C TYR A 189 -5.29 16.76 8.59
N GLU A 190 -4.95 15.62 9.20
CA GLU A 190 -3.57 15.30 9.59
C GLU A 190 -2.80 14.48 8.55
N PHE A 191 -3.46 14.05 7.48
CA PHE A 191 -2.77 13.45 6.35
C PHE A 191 -2.04 14.52 5.55
N ASP A 192 -0.82 14.19 5.15
CA ASP A 192 0.03 15.09 4.38
C ASP A 192 -0.58 15.35 2.99
N ASN A 193 -0.39 16.59 2.52
CA ASN A 193 -0.86 17.03 1.21
C ASN A 193 -2.36 16.79 0.95
N THR A 194 -3.16 16.62 2.01
CA THR A 194 -4.61 16.49 1.91
C THR A 194 -5.24 17.87 1.93
N ARG A 195 -6.01 18.17 0.90
CA ARG A 195 -6.73 19.44 0.77
C ARG A 195 -8.10 19.17 0.21
N ASP A 196 -9.07 19.95 0.63
CA ASP A 196 -10.34 20.01 -0.06
C ASP A 196 -10.14 20.66 -1.44
N HIS A 197 -10.64 19.97 -2.47
CA HIS A 197 -10.59 20.38 -3.86
C HIS A 197 -11.78 21.27 -4.27
N GLY A 198 -12.71 21.53 -3.34
CA GLY A 198 -13.92 22.28 -3.58
C GLY A 198 -14.94 21.44 -4.32
N GLY A 199 -16.05 21.11 -3.63
CA GLY A 199 -17.10 20.24 -4.14
C GLY A 199 -18.50 20.78 -3.90
N ASN A 200 -19.47 19.88 -3.70
CA ASN A 200 -20.81 20.29 -3.28
C ASN A 200 -20.74 20.94 -1.88
N PRO A 201 -21.57 21.95 -1.58
CA PRO A 201 -21.64 22.47 -0.21
C PRO A 201 -21.98 21.34 0.76
N ASN A 202 -21.07 21.09 1.70
CA ASN A 202 -21.22 20.07 2.73
C ASN A 202 -21.18 20.71 4.12
N ALA A 203 -21.35 19.88 5.15
CA ALA A 203 -21.32 20.34 6.53
C ALA A 203 -19.90 20.69 7.03
N LEU A 204 -18.84 20.41 6.27
CA LEU A 204 -17.45 20.71 6.65
C LEU A 204 -17.06 22.18 6.39
N HIS A 205 -17.85 22.92 5.59
CA HIS A 205 -17.65 24.34 5.26
C HIS A 205 -18.40 25.30 6.19
N THR A 206 -18.33 25.07 7.49
CA THR A 206 -18.87 26.00 8.48
C THR A 206 -18.03 25.99 9.75
N ASN A 207 -18.11 27.06 10.53
CA ASN A 207 -17.61 27.09 11.91
C ASN A 207 -18.76 26.92 12.92
N GLN A 208 -19.99 26.79 12.43
CA GLN A 208 -21.15 26.61 13.28
C GLN A 208 -21.17 25.17 13.77
N SER A 209 -20.94 24.98 15.07
CA SER A 209 -21.13 23.67 15.70
C SER A 209 -22.57 23.21 15.59
N TYR A 210 -22.77 21.89 15.58
CA TYR A 210 -24.09 21.28 15.70
C TYR A 210 -24.12 20.36 16.92
N GLU A 211 -25.32 20.11 17.43
CA GLU A 211 -25.54 19.15 18.51
C GLU A 211 -26.18 17.89 17.94
N SER A 212 -25.64 16.72 18.30
CA SER A 212 -26.26 15.43 18.04
C SER A 212 -26.14 14.56 19.27
N GLN A 213 -27.26 14.00 19.73
CA GLN A 213 -27.33 13.18 20.94
C GLN A 213 -26.72 13.84 22.20
N GLY A 214 -26.80 15.17 22.31
CA GLY A 214 -26.24 15.93 23.43
C GLY A 214 -24.73 16.15 23.36
N VAL A 215 -24.07 15.79 22.26
CA VAL A 215 -22.67 16.06 21.98
C VAL A 215 -22.57 17.21 20.98
N SER A 216 -21.72 18.21 21.27
CA SER A 216 -21.41 19.29 20.33
C SER A 216 -20.28 18.85 19.40
N TYR A 217 -20.50 19.01 18.10
CA TYR A 217 -19.57 18.69 17.04
C TYR A 217 -19.08 19.98 16.41
N ALA A 218 -17.76 20.18 16.42
CA ALA A 218 -17.12 21.33 15.78
C ALA A 218 -16.84 21.02 14.31
N TYR A 219 -17.07 22.01 13.46
CA TYR A 219 -16.55 22.06 12.11
C TYR A 219 -15.47 23.14 12.04
N HIS A 220 -14.47 22.94 11.18
CA HIS A 220 -13.27 23.77 11.11
C HIS A 220 -13.20 24.64 9.87
N ASN A 221 -14.23 24.57 9.02
CA ASN A 221 -14.33 25.35 7.77
C ASN A 221 -13.12 25.18 6.84
N ASP A 222 -12.52 23.99 6.81
CA ASP A 222 -11.40 23.62 5.94
C ASP A 222 -11.75 22.50 4.94
N GLY A 223 -13.00 22.04 4.95
CA GLY A 223 -13.49 20.99 4.05
C GLY A 223 -12.98 19.59 4.38
N LEU A 224 -12.28 19.41 5.52
CA LEU A 224 -11.70 18.13 5.93
C LEU A 224 -12.38 17.58 7.18
N HIS A 225 -12.31 16.26 7.33
CA HIS A 225 -12.76 15.59 8.54
C HIS A 225 -11.73 15.76 9.64
N HIS A 226 -12.20 16.13 10.84
CA HIS A 226 -11.38 16.20 12.05
C HIS A 226 -11.66 15.08 13.03
N TYR A 227 -12.90 14.59 13.08
CA TYR A 227 -13.32 13.54 14.03
C TYR A 227 -13.02 13.89 15.50
N ASP A 228 -13.03 15.17 15.88
CA ASP A 228 -12.67 15.61 17.24
C ASP A 228 -13.35 14.86 18.40
N PRO A 229 -14.66 14.56 18.33
CA PRO A 229 -15.33 13.83 19.42
C PRO A 229 -14.75 12.44 19.66
N HIS A 230 -14.05 11.88 18.67
CA HIS A 230 -13.50 10.53 18.71
C HIS A 230 -12.07 10.45 19.20
N LEU A 231 -11.45 11.57 19.61
CA LEU A 231 -10.14 11.52 20.27
C LEU A 231 -10.15 10.63 21.52
N GLN A 232 -11.28 10.63 22.26
CA GLN A 232 -11.46 9.83 23.46
C GLN A 232 -11.60 8.32 23.19
N ASP A 233 -11.96 7.96 21.95
CA ASP A 233 -12.20 6.57 21.55
C ASP A 233 -10.91 5.85 21.13
N TRP A 234 -9.80 6.59 20.94
CA TRP A 234 -8.47 6.03 20.73
C TRP A 234 -7.94 5.38 22.02
N GLN A 235 -7.35 4.19 21.90
CA GLN A 235 -6.87 3.39 23.02
C GLN A 235 -5.35 3.16 22.96
N PRO A 236 -4.67 2.99 24.11
CA PRO A 236 -3.26 2.62 24.12
C PRO A 236 -3.01 1.32 23.34
N GLY A 237 -2.17 1.40 22.32
CA GLY A 237 -1.85 0.29 21.41
C GLY A 237 -2.46 0.43 20.03
N ASP A 238 -3.42 1.34 19.86
CA ASP A 238 -3.92 1.73 18.56
C ASP A 238 -2.83 2.42 17.73
N PRO A 239 -2.90 2.32 16.39
CA PRO A 239 -1.97 3.02 15.52
C PRO A 239 -2.08 4.54 15.70
N SER A 240 -0.94 5.18 15.51
CA SER A 240 -0.78 6.63 15.39
C SER A 240 0.43 6.89 14.50
N TRP A 241 0.45 8.04 13.86
CA TRP A 241 1.58 8.49 13.04
C TRP A 241 2.26 9.68 13.68
N GLN A 242 3.58 9.80 13.52
CA GLN A 242 4.37 10.94 14.00
C GLN A 242 4.18 11.22 15.50
N GLY A 243 3.92 10.16 16.29
CA GLY A 243 3.69 10.21 17.73
C GLY A 243 2.25 10.49 18.16
N ASP A 244 1.54 11.44 17.53
CA ASP A 244 0.20 11.85 17.97
C ASP A 244 -0.85 12.05 16.86
N LYS A 245 -0.46 12.03 15.59
CA LYS A 245 -1.40 12.11 14.47
C LYS A 245 -2.20 10.84 14.28
N GLY A 246 -3.38 10.98 13.71
CA GLY A 246 -4.27 9.88 13.36
C GLY A 246 -5.18 9.41 14.48
N LYS A 247 -4.98 9.89 15.71
CA LYS A 247 -5.74 9.39 16.86
C LYS A 247 -7.25 9.54 16.71
N ARG A 248 -7.70 10.66 16.13
CA ARG A 248 -9.14 10.94 15.96
C ARG A 248 -9.78 10.06 14.89
N ILE A 249 -9.13 9.87 13.73
CA ILE A 249 -9.66 8.99 12.68
C ILE A 249 -9.66 7.52 13.11
N ILE A 250 -8.64 7.07 13.86
CA ILE A 250 -8.61 5.73 14.44
C ILE A 250 -9.66 5.58 15.54
N GLY A 251 -9.82 6.58 16.41
CA GLY A 251 -10.88 6.61 17.40
C GLY A 251 -12.28 6.55 16.77
N ALA A 252 -12.49 7.20 15.61
CA ALA A 252 -13.76 7.12 14.89
C ALA A 252 -14.05 5.68 14.44
N ILE A 253 -13.03 4.94 14.00
CA ILE A 253 -13.15 3.50 13.67
C ILE A 253 -13.49 2.69 14.92
N ASN A 254 -12.83 2.96 16.06
CA ASN A 254 -13.12 2.28 17.31
C ASN A 254 -14.56 2.51 17.79
N TYR A 255 -15.04 3.75 17.69
CA TYR A 255 -16.41 4.10 18.03
C TYR A 255 -17.41 3.33 17.14
N LEU A 256 -17.19 3.33 15.83
CA LEU A 256 -18.03 2.56 14.90
C LEU A 256 -18.03 1.07 15.27
N ALA A 257 -16.85 0.51 15.57
CA ALA A 257 -16.74 -0.88 16.02
C ALA A 257 -17.48 -1.14 17.34
N SER A 258 -17.46 -0.20 18.30
CA SER A 258 -18.22 -0.33 19.56
C SER A 258 -19.73 -0.28 19.36
N GLU A 259 -20.19 0.42 18.32
CA GLU A 259 -21.60 0.43 17.89
C GLU A 259 -21.98 -0.79 17.03
N GLY A 260 -21.07 -1.74 16.83
CA GLY A 260 -21.30 -2.98 16.09
C GLY A 260 -21.18 -2.84 14.57
N VAL A 261 -20.67 -1.71 14.07
CA VAL A 261 -20.33 -1.54 12.65
C VAL A 261 -19.16 -2.45 12.31
N ASN A 262 -19.29 -3.19 11.21
CA ASN A 262 -18.28 -4.14 10.76
C ASN A 262 -17.84 -3.90 9.30
N VAL A 263 -18.35 -2.84 8.67
CA VAL A 263 -17.93 -2.42 7.35
C VAL A 263 -17.90 -0.90 7.31
N GLN A 264 -16.82 -0.35 6.78
CA GLN A 264 -16.70 1.06 6.43
C GLN A 264 -16.57 1.17 4.92
N TYR A 265 -17.41 1.98 4.31
CA TYR A 265 -17.30 2.36 2.91
C TYR A 265 -16.53 3.68 2.80
N MET A 266 -15.68 3.78 1.77
CA MET A 266 -14.94 5.00 1.41
C MET A 266 -14.47 4.91 -0.05
N LEU A 267 -14.27 6.06 -0.69
CA LEU A 267 -13.70 6.18 -2.03
C LEU A 267 -12.28 6.76 -1.94
N THR A 268 -11.34 6.20 -2.69
CA THR A 268 -9.95 6.67 -2.75
C THR A 268 -9.72 7.76 -3.80
N ASN A 269 -10.72 8.05 -4.63
CA ASN A 269 -10.76 9.18 -5.55
C ASN A 269 -12.22 9.66 -5.61
N ASN A 270 -12.53 10.77 -4.95
CA ASN A 270 -13.88 11.32 -4.92
C ASN A 270 -13.98 12.68 -5.63
N VAL A 271 -12.91 13.17 -6.26
CA VAL A 271 -12.88 14.47 -6.97
C VAL A 271 -13.96 14.57 -8.05
N GLU A 272 -14.24 13.47 -8.77
CA GLU A 272 -15.30 13.38 -9.77
C GLU A 272 -16.51 12.55 -9.32
N GLY A 273 -16.54 12.12 -8.06
CA GLY A 273 -17.63 11.33 -7.47
C GLY A 273 -18.81 12.20 -7.02
N ASP A 274 -19.69 11.65 -6.18
CA ASP A 274 -20.83 12.39 -5.66
C ASP A 274 -20.42 13.40 -4.57
N GLY A 275 -19.34 13.11 -3.84
CA GLY A 275 -18.75 14.03 -2.86
C GLY A 275 -18.02 15.21 -3.52
N ARG A 276 -17.23 14.99 -4.57
CA ARG A 276 -16.46 16.04 -5.30
C ARG A 276 -15.47 16.85 -4.45
N GLU A 277 -15.03 16.30 -3.32
CA GLU A 277 -14.32 17.09 -2.29
C GLU A 277 -12.86 16.69 -2.10
N VAL A 278 -12.52 15.39 -2.17
CA VAL A 278 -11.15 14.89 -1.87
C VAL A 278 -10.68 13.78 -2.81
#